data_AF-A0A935W3J4-F1
#
_entry.id   AF-A0A935W3J4-F1
#
_cell.length_a   1.000
_cell.length_b   1.000
_cell.length_c   1.000
_cell.angle_alpha   90.00
_cell.angle_beta   90.00
_cell.angle_gamma   90.00
#
_symmetry.space_group_name_H-M   'P 1'
#
loop_
_entity.id
_entity.type
_entity.pdbx_description
1 polymer ?
#
loop_
_entity_poly.entity_id
_entity_poly.type
_entity_poly.pdbx_seq_one_letter_code
_entity_poly.pdbx_strand_id
1 'polypeptide(L)'
;MSESRIGFWRRTGGRLVAAGLVALSGAALAATEQSEQRQQGRDVNQAAKQDARSGKVDCRAENNKSNAECRQDKRDTKQDGRQEKRDVKY
;
A
#
# COMPACT_ATOMS: atom_id res chain seq x y z
N MET A 1 -25.63 28.72 41.60
CA MET A 1 -25.72 28.62 40.12
C MET A 1 -24.37 28.44 39.43
N SER A 2 -23.26 28.98 39.95
CA SER A 2 -21.92 28.90 39.32
C SER A 2 -21.27 27.51 39.35
N GLU A 3 -21.40 26.73 40.44
CA GLU A 3 -20.80 25.38 40.52
C GLU A 3 -21.41 24.38 39.52
N SER A 4 -22.71 24.51 39.22
CA SER A 4 -23.40 23.65 38.24
C SER A 4 -22.88 23.87 36.81
N ARG A 5 -22.53 25.12 36.45
CA ARG A 5 -21.91 25.45 35.16
C ARG A 5 -20.47 24.91 35.05
N ILE A 6 -19.70 24.97 36.13
CA ILE A 6 -18.31 24.46 36.17
C ILE A 6 -18.27 22.93 36.06
N GLY A 7 -19.18 22.23 36.75
CA GLY A 7 -19.33 20.78 36.64
C GLY A 7 -19.78 20.33 35.25
N PHE A 8 -20.70 21.09 34.62
CA PHE A 8 -21.13 20.84 33.24
C PHE A 8 -19.98 21.03 32.26
N TRP A 9 -19.20 22.12 32.38
CA TRP A 9 -18.04 22.42 31.54
C TRP A 9 -16.90 21.40 31.69
N ARG A 10 -16.63 20.88 32.90
CA ARG A 10 -15.64 19.80 33.11
C ARG A 10 -16.10 18.49 32.48
N ARG A 11 -17.40 18.17 32.54
CA ARG A 11 -17.94 16.91 31.99
C ARG A 11 -18.04 16.94 30.46
N THR A 12 -18.40 18.07 29.88
CA THR A 12 -18.39 18.27 28.41
C THR A 12 -16.97 18.36 27.88
N GLY A 13 -16.07 19.09 28.56
CA GLY A 13 -14.66 19.17 28.21
C GLY A 13 -13.96 17.81 28.22
N GLY A 14 -14.18 16.99 29.27
CA GLY A 14 -13.63 15.63 29.33
C GLY A 14 -14.14 14.71 28.21
N ARG A 15 -15.41 14.83 27.81
CA ARG A 15 -15.97 14.07 26.68
C ARG A 15 -15.38 14.49 25.34
N LEU A 16 -15.15 15.79 25.13
CA LEU A 16 -14.52 16.31 23.92
C LEU A 16 -13.06 15.85 23.80
N VAL A 17 -12.31 15.84 24.91
CA VAL A 17 -10.94 15.32 24.94
C VAL A 17 -10.90 13.82 24.64
N ALA A 18 -11.79 13.03 25.23
CA ALA A 18 -11.87 11.59 24.97
C ALA A 18 -12.25 11.30 23.50
N ALA A 19 -13.22 12.02 22.94
CA ALA A 19 -13.60 11.89 21.53
C ALA A 19 -12.45 12.30 20.58
N GLY A 20 -11.72 13.37 20.92
CA GLY A 20 -10.54 13.80 20.18
C GLY A 20 -9.42 12.75 20.17
N LEU A 21 -9.13 12.14 21.31
CA LEU A 21 -8.14 11.05 21.42
C LEU A 21 -8.52 9.84 20.56
N VAL A 22 -9.77 9.38 20.64
CA VAL A 22 -10.28 8.24 19.83
C VAL A 22 -10.20 8.53 18.34
N ALA A 23 -10.55 9.74 17.90
CA ALA A 23 -10.46 10.15 16.50
C ALA A 23 -9.00 10.18 15.99
N LEU A 24 -8.06 10.70 16.79
CA LEU A 24 -6.64 10.68 16.44
C LEU A 24 -6.08 9.25 16.34
N SER A 25 -6.48 8.35 17.26
CA SER A 25 -6.08 6.95 17.21
C SER A 25 -6.56 6.29 15.92
N GLY A 26 -7.84 6.45 15.55
CA GLY A 26 -8.39 5.89 14.32
C GLY A 26 -7.67 6.37 13.05
N ALA A 27 -7.32 7.66 12.99
CA ALA A 27 -6.56 8.21 11.87
C ALA A 27 -5.13 7.64 11.77
N ALA A 28 -4.48 7.39 12.90
CA ALA A 28 -3.14 6.80 12.95
C ALA A 28 -3.15 5.34 12.44
N LEU A 29 -4.15 4.53 12.81
CA LEU A 29 -4.28 3.15 12.30
C LEU A 29 -4.55 3.12 10.79
N ALA A 30 -5.46 3.96 10.29
CA ALA A 30 -5.71 4.04 8.86
C ALA A 30 -4.45 4.48 8.08
N ALA A 31 -3.63 5.36 8.66
CA ALA A 31 -2.38 5.78 8.06
C ALA A 31 -1.33 4.66 8.01
N THR A 32 -1.25 3.80 9.03
CA THR A 32 -0.34 2.63 9.02
C THR A 32 -0.74 1.62 7.98
N GLU A 33 -2.03 1.23 7.90
CA GLU A 33 -2.52 0.29 6.88
C GLU A 33 -2.25 0.80 5.47
N GLN A 34 -2.52 2.09 5.22
CA GLN A 34 -2.25 2.70 3.92
C GLN A 34 -0.75 2.77 3.59
N SER A 35 0.13 2.85 4.60
CA SER A 35 1.58 2.83 4.40
C SER A 35 2.08 1.42 4.03
N GLU A 36 1.52 0.39 4.66
CA GLU A 36 1.83 -1.02 4.41
C GLU A 36 1.40 -1.43 3.01
N GLN A 37 0.18 -1.09 2.59
CA GLN A 37 -0.30 -1.35 1.22
C GLN A 37 0.61 -0.71 0.15
N ARG A 38 1.10 0.51 0.40
CA ARG A 38 2.05 1.17 -0.52
C ARG A 38 3.39 0.44 -0.58
N GLN A 39 3.86 -0.09 0.55
CA GLN A 39 5.09 -0.86 0.63
C GLN A 39 4.93 -2.20 -0.11
N GLN A 40 3.88 -2.95 0.20
CA GLN A 40 3.56 -4.21 -0.47
C GLN A 40 3.44 -4.02 -2.00
N GLY A 41 2.74 -2.97 -2.44
CA GLY A 41 2.64 -2.65 -3.87
C GLY A 41 3.98 -2.23 -4.51
N ARG A 42 4.94 -1.69 -3.74
CA ARG A 42 6.31 -1.48 -4.23
C ARG A 42 7.03 -2.81 -4.38
N ASP A 43 6.91 -3.68 -3.39
CA ASP A 43 7.61 -4.97 -3.34
C ASP A 43 7.16 -5.90 -4.47
N VAL A 44 5.85 -6.03 -4.69
CA VAL A 44 5.27 -6.76 -5.85
C VAL A 44 5.84 -6.26 -7.17
N ASN A 45 5.86 -4.93 -7.37
CA ASN A 45 6.37 -4.35 -8.61
C ASN A 45 7.90 -4.50 -8.76
N GLN A 46 8.65 -4.61 -7.66
CA GLN A 46 10.09 -4.89 -7.74
C GLN A 46 10.35 -6.37 -8.05
N ALA A 47 9.60 -7.29 -7.43
CA ALA A 47 9.65 -8.72 -7.73
C ALA A 47 9.38 -8.97 -9.23
N ALA A 48 8.26 -8.46 -9.76
CA ALA A 48 7.95 -8.60 -11.18
C ALA A 48 9.02 -7.99 -12.12
N LYS A 49 9.70 -6.91 -11.71
CA LYS A 49 10.82 -6.35 -12.50
C LYS A 49 12.05 -7.25 -12.47
N GLN A 50 12.31 -7.92 -11.36
CA GLN A 50 13.41 -8.86 -11.21
C GLN A 50 13.12 -10.12 -12.03
N ASP A 51 11.93 -10.69 -11.89
CA ASP A 51 11.48 -11.85 -12.66
C ASP A 51 11.52 -11.57 -14.16
N ALA A 52 11.01 -10.42 -14.60
CA ALA A 52 11.07 -10.03 -16.00
C ALA A 52 12.51 -9.81 -16.54
N ARG A 53 13.49 -9.55 -15.67
CA ARG A 53 14.91 -9.48 -16.07
C ARG A 53 15.51 -10.87 -16.16
N SER A 54 15.33 -11.69 -15.12
CA SER A 54 15.84 -13.06 -15.07
C SER A 54 15.24 -13.90 -16.20
N GLY A 55 13.90 -13.93 -16.33
CA GLY A 55 13.22 -14.66 -17.40
C GLY A 55 13.61 -14.22 -18.81
N LYS A 56 14.03 -12.96 -19.02
CA LYS A 56 14.58 -12.53 -20.32
C LYS A 56 15.98 -13.09 -20.56
N VAL A 57 16.83 -13.16 -19.52
CA VAL A 57 18.15 -13.77 -19.62
C VAL A 57 17.98 -15.25 -19.95
N ASP A 58 17.11 -15.94 -19.24
CA ASP A 58 16.83 -17.37 -19.45
C ASP A 58 16.25 -17.62 -20.84
N CYS A 59 15.25 -16.85 -21.28
CA CYS A 59 14.68 -16.94 -22.63
C CYS A 59 15.73 -16.79 -23.74
N ARG A 60 16.71 -15.90 -23.55
CA ARG A 60 17.82 -15.74 -24.50
C ARG A 60 18.83 -16.88 -24.44
N ALA A 61 19.08 -17.42 -23.25
CA ALA A 61 20.01 -18.54 -23.06
C ALA A 61 19.44 -19.84 -23.64
N GLU A 62 18.14 -20.08 -23.47
CA GLU A 62 17.42 -21.21 -24.04
C GLU A 62 17.34 -21.15 -25.58
N ASN A 63 17.37 -19.95 -26.17
CA ASN A 63 17.39 -19.70 -27.60
C ASN A 63 16.22 -20.35 -28.38
N ASN A 64 15.13 -20.67 -27.68
CA ASN A 64 13.91 -21.27 -28.23
C ASN A 64 12.95 -20.21 -28.84
N LYS A 65 13.16 -18.93 -28.54
CA LYS A 65 12.36 -17.80 -29.01
C LYS A 65 13.26 -16.73 -29.63
N SER A 66 12.68 -15.90 -30.49
CA SER A 66 13.36 -14.71 -31.02
C SER A 66 13.62 -13.68 -29.91
N ASN A 67 14.62 -12.81 -30.12
CA ASN A 67 14.87 -11.70 -29.18
C ASN A 67 13.72 -10.68 -29.13
N ALA A 68 12.85 -10.65 -30.14
CA ALA A 68 11.65 -9.83 -30.13
C ALA A 68 10.62 -10.41 -29.13
N GLU A 69 10.40 -11.71 -29.16
CA GLU A 69 9.50 -12.42 -28.24
C GLU A 69 10.02 -12.35 -26.80
N CYS A 70 11.31 -12.60 -26.54
CA CYS A 70 11.85 -12.44 -25.18
C CYS A 70 11.73 -10.98 -24.65
N ARG A 71 11.68 -9.97 -25.53
CA ARG A 71 11.41 -8.58 -25.14
C ARG A 71 9.93 -8.36 -24.84
N GLN A 72 9.05 -9.08 -25.52
CA GLN A 72 7.61 -9.02 -25.34
C GLN A 72 7.21 -9.68 -24.02
N ASP A 73 7.67 -10.90 -23.75
CA ASP A 73 7.43 -11.59 -22.47
C ASP A 73 7.86 -10.71 -21.28
N LYS A 74 9.05 -10.10 -21.37
CA LYS A 74 9.53 -9.15 -20.35
C LYS A 74 8.62 -7.92 -20.17
N ARG A 75 7.98 -7.45 -21.24
CA ARG A 75 7.02 -6.33 -21.14
C ARG A 75 5.74 -6.81 -20.47
N ASP A 76 5.26 -7.98 -20.84
CA ASP A 76 4.01 -8.55 -20.32
C ASP A 76 4.13 -8.86 -18.83
N THR A 77 5.20 -9.54 -18.37
CA THR A 77 5.47 -9.75 -16.94
C THR A 77 5.52 -8.45 -16.14
N LYS A 78 6.04 -7.36 -16.73
CA LYS A 78 6.03 -6.04 -16.09
C LYS A 78 4.66 -5.38 -16.06
N GLN A 79 3.79 -5.68 -17.03
CA GLN A 79 2.41 -5.19 -17.00
C GLN A 79 1.61 -5.95 -15.96
N ASP A 80 1.80 -7.26 -15.85
CA ASP A 80 1.17 -8.11 -14.84
C ASP A 80 1.53 -7.61 -13.43
N GLY A 81 2.81 -7.40 -13.14
CA GLY A 81 3.21 -6.85 -11.84
C GLY A 81 2.72 -5.41 -11.58
N ARG A 82 2.46 -4.61 -12.62
CA ARG A 82 1.80 -3.30 -12.45
C ARG A 82 0.31 -3.44 -12.17
N GLN A 83 -0.33 -4.48 -12.71
CA GLN A 83 -1.71 -4.81 -12.43
C GLN A 83 -1.86 -5.34 -11.01
N GLU A 84 -1.05 -6.31 -10.62
CA GLU A 84 -1.04 -6.87 -9.27
C GLU A 84 -0.78 -5.79 -8.20
N LYS A 85 0.14 -4.85 -8.46
CA LYS A 85 0.31 -3.66 -7.62
C LYS A 85 -0.97 -2.83 -7.45
N ARG A 86 -1.80 -2.69 -8.49
CA ARG A 86 -3.08 -1.96 -8.41
C ARG A 86 -4.08 -2.74 -7.56
N ASP A 87 -4.01 -4.05 -7.60
CA ASP A 87 -4.92 -4.95 -6.87
C ASP A 87 -4.60 -4.96 -5.36
N VAL A 88 -3.33 -4.78 -4.95
CA VAL A 88 -2.93 -4.61 -3.53
C VAL A 88 -3.63 -3.44 -2.80
N LYS A 89 -4.15 -2.46 -3.55
CA LYS A 89 -4.83 -1.30 -2.97
C LYS A 89 -6.29 -1.60 -2.55
N TYR A 90 -6.85 -2.73 -2.99
CA TYR A 90 -8.26 -3.08 -2.79
C TYR A 90 -8.44 -4.23 -1.80
#